data_AF-A0A2D7BXF9-F1
#
_entry.id   AF-A0A2D7BXF9-F1
#
_cell.length_a   1.000
_cell.length_b   1.000
_cell.length_c   1.000
_cell.angle_alpha   90.00
_cell.angle_beta   90.00
_cell.angle_gamma   90.00
#
_symmetry.space_group_name_H-M   'P 1'
#
loop_
_entity.id
_entity.type
_entity.pdbx_description
1 polymer ?
#
loop_
_entity_poly.entity_id
_entity_poly.type
_entity_poly.pdbx_seq_one_letter_code
_entity_poly.pdbx_strand_id
1 'polypeptide(L)'
;SSIIGLPSVSLSSILLLLSAVVIFAIMVVAFELALAMKAHSVKEAGSLLGPAILFIIFPALFTQVINLDSVESWWFAIPLVNILLAMRELLLDRIIIEHVLVWLISSVFYAGLAAWFAAKQFKREDLVASLS
;
A
#
# COMPACT_ATOMS: atom_id res chain seq x y z
N SER A 1 -6.71 8.85 33.83
CA SER A 1 -5.84 10.01 34.09
C SER A 1 -5.00 10.27 32.86
N SER A 2 -5.36 11.28 32.08
CA SER A 2 -4.51 11.77 30.98
C SER A 2 -4.36 13.28 31.20
N ILE A 3 -3.24 13.66 31.82
CA ILE A 3 -2.89 15.06 32.14
C ILE A 3 -2.37 15.79 30.88
N ILE A 4 -2.25 15.09 29.76
CA ILE A 4 -1.92 15.59 28.44
C ILE A 4 -2.99 14.99 27.51
N GLY A 5 -3.69 15.81 26.73
CA GLY A 5 -4.80 15.42 25.84
C GLY A 5 -4.41 14.53 24.67
N LEU A 6 -3.57 13.52 24.91
CA LEU A 6 -3.26 12.49 23.94
C LEU A 6 -4.51 11.62 23.75
N PRO A 7 -5.01 11.47 22.51
CA PRO A 7 -6.07 10.52 22.24
C PRO A 7 -5.63 9.13 22.71
N SER A 8 -6.46 8.48 23.53
CA SER A 8 -6.22 7.11 23.96
C SER A 8 -6.54 6.18 22.79
N VAL A 9 -5.51 5.58 22.20
CA VAL A 9 -5.66 4.57 21.14
C VAL A 9 -5.64 3.18 21.80
N SER A 10 -6.62 2.35 21.48
CA SER A 10 -6.71 0.98 22.00
C SER A 10 -5.56 0.10 21.48
N LEU A 11 -5.21 -0.94 22.25
CA LEU A 11 -4.18 -1.90 21.83
C LEU A 11 -4.54 -2.57 20.49
N SER A 12 -5.83 -2.84 20.24
CA SER A 12 -6.32 -3.37 18.98
C SER A 12 -6.01 -2.44 17.80
N SER A 13 -6.27 -1.13 17.96
CA SER A 13 -5.97 -0.14 16.92
C SER A 13 -4.46 -0.03 16.67
N ILE A 14 -3.63 -0.12 17.72
CA ILE A 14 -2.17 -0.13 17.58
C ILE A 14 -1.71 -1.34 16.78
N LEU A 15 -2.21 -2.55 17.07
CA LEU A 15 -1.84 -3.77 16.34
C LEU A 15 -2.28 -3.73 14.88
N LEU A 16 -3.49 -3.22 14.62
CA LEU A 16 -3.98 -3.02 13.25
C LEU A 16 -3.16 -1.97 12.50
N LEU A 17 -2.74 -0.89 13.18
CA LEU A 17 -1.92 0.16 12.58
C LEU A 17 -0.52 -0.37 12.22
N LEU A 18 0.11 -1.14 13.12
CA LEU A 18 1.38 -1.82 12.82
C LEU A 18 1.24 -2.77 11.64
N SER A 19 0.16 -3.55 11.59
CA SER A 19 -0.13 -4.46 10.48
C SER A 19 -0.33 -3.69 9.17
N ALA A 20 -1.05 -2.56 9.21
CA ALA A 20 -1.26 -1.70 8.06
C ALA A 20 0.06 -1.13 7.52
N VAL A 21 0.96 -0.65 8.40
CA VAL A 21 2.29 -0.14 8.02
C VAL A 21 3.14 -1.24 7.37
N VAL A 22 3.16 -2.44 7.95
CA VAL A 22 3.93 -3.58 7.39
C VAL A 22 3.39 -3.98 6.03
N ILE A 23 2.07 -4.13 5.89
CA ILE A 23 1.43 -4.48 4.62
C ILE A 23 1.64 -3.38 3.57
N PHE A 24 1.61 -2.11 3.97
CA PHE A 24 1.89 -0.98 3.08
C PHE A 24 3.30 -1.04 2.53
N ALA A 25 4.29 -1.25 3.41
CA ALA A 25 5.69 -1.39 3.01
C ALA A 25 5.87 -2.55 2.02
N ILE A 26 5.26 -3.70 2.30
CA ILE A 26 5.30 -4.87 1.40
C ILE A 26 4.67 -4.54 0.04
N MET A 27 3.50 -3.88 0.02
CA MET A 27 2.81 -3.51 -1.23
C MET A 27 3.63 -2.52 -2.06
N VAL A 28 4.21 -1.48 -1.43
CA VAL A 28 5.06 -0.49 -2.10
C VAL A 28 6.30 -1.16 -2.68
N VAL A 29 6.99 -1.99 -1.90
CA VAL A 29 8.16 -2.75 -2.37
C VAL A 29 7.77 -3.68 -3.54
N ALA A 30 6.62 -4.34 -3.48
CA ALA A 30 6.16 -5.20 -4.57
C ALA A 30 5.89 -4.40 -5.87
N PHE A 31 5.33 -3.19 -5.77
CA PHE A 31 5.15 -2.29 -6.91
C PHE A 31 6.49 -1.79 -7.47
N GLU A 32 7.42 -1.39 -6.61
CA GLU A 32 8.76 -0.97 -7.02
C GLU A 32 9.51 -2.10 -7.73
N LEU A 33 9.45 -3.32 -7.20
CA LEU A 33 10.03 -4.51 -7.84
C LEU A 33 9.38 -4.79 -9.20
N ALA A 34 8.05 -4.75 -9.29
CA ALA A 34 7.35 -4.95 -10.55
C ALA A 34 7.74 -3.90 -11.62
N LEU A 35 7.98 -2.66 -11.21
CA LEU A 35 8.45 -1.59 -12.10
C LEU A 35 9.92 -1.76 -12.49
N ALA A 36 10.79 -2.07 -11.52
CA ALA A 36 12.22 -2.25 -11.74
C ALA A 36 12.50 -3.39 -12.74
N MET A 37 11.75 -4.49 -12.67
CA MET A 37 11.88 -5.62 -13.59
C MET A 37 11.48 -5.34 -15.03
N LYS A 38 10.85 -4.18 -15.30
CA LYS A 38 10.56 -3.73 -16.65
C LYS A 38 11.71 -2.91 -17.25
N ALA A 39 12.60 -2.37 -16.41
CA ALA A 39 13.68 -1.50 -16.86
C ALA A 39 14.83 -2.31 -17.45
N HIS A 40 15.43 -1.83 -18.54
CA HIS A 40 16.58 -2.49 -19.17
C HIS A 40 17.93 -2.02 -18.58
N SER A 41 17.92 -1.01 -17.70
CA SER A 41 19.14 -0.54 -17.02
C SER A 41 18.84 0.13 -15.68
N VAL A 42 19.85 0.23 -14.81
CA VAL A 42 19.74 0.93 -13.51
C VAL A 42 19.38 2.41 -13.68
N LYS A 43 19.89 3.06 -14.73
CA LYS A 43 19.54 4.46 -15.06
C LYS A 43 18.07 4.60 -15.47
N GLU A 44 17.55 3.62 -16.20
CA GLU A 44 16.14 3.58 -16.62
C GLU A 44 15.20 3.21 -15.48
N ALA A 45 15.60 2.30 -14.58
CA ALA A 45 14.85 2.03 -13.36
C ALA A 45 14.72 3.29 -12.50
N GLY A 46 15.83 4.04 -12.33
CA GLY A 46 15.82 5.32 -11.63
C GLY A 46 14.92 6.38 -12.27
N SER A 47 14.85 6.46 -13.60
CA SER A 47 13.97 7.42 -14.28
C SER A 47 12.49 7.00 -14.22
N LEU A 48 12.18 5.71 -14.12
CA LEU A 48 10.82 5.19 -13.90
C LEU A 48 10.33 5.40 -12.46
N LEU A 49 11.23 5.42 -11.47
CA LEU A 49 10.88 5.68 -10.07
C LEU A 49 10.34 7.09 -9.85
N GLY A 50 10.82 8.10 -10.58
CA GLY A 50 10.33 9.48 -10.45
C GLY A 50 8.80 9.61 -10.66
N PRO A 51 8.26 9.18 -11.81
CA PRO A 51 6.82 9.11 -12.04
C PRO A 51 6.08 8.19 -11.06
N ALA A 52 6.70 7.08 -10.62
CA ALA A 52 6.10 6.17 -9.65
C ALA A 52 5.89 6.83 -8.28
N ILE A 53 6.85 7.64 -7.82
CA ILE A 53 6.74 8.39 -6.56
C ILE A 53 5.59 9.41 -6.66
N LEU A 54 5.44 10.11 -7.79
CA LEU A 54 4.30 11.01 -7.99
C LEU A 54 2.96 10.25 -7.96
N PHE A 55 2.93 9.06 -8.54
CA PHE A 55 1.77 8.16 -8.48
C PHE A 55 1.45 7.68 -7.05
N ILE A 56 2.42 7.67 -6.14
CA ILE A 56 2.20 7.35 -4.72
C ILE A 56 1.75 8.58 -3.92
N ILE A 57 2.37 9.74 -4.16
CA ILE A 57 2.07 10.99 -3.45
C ILE A 57 0.67 11.49 -3.78
N PHE A 58 0.26 11.42 -5.04
CA PHE A 58 -1.02 11.99 -5.48
C PHE A 58 -2.24 11.35 -4.77
N PRO A 59 -2.38 10.01 -4.70
CA PRO A 59 -3.40 9.37 -3.89
C PRO A 59 -3.34 9.76 -2.41
N ALA A 60 -2.12 9.93 -1.86
CA ALA A 60 -1.95 10.31 -0.46
C ALA A 60 -2.54 11.69 -0.15
N LEU A 61 -2.32 12.67 -1.03
CA LEU A 61 -2.93 13.99 -0.91
C LEU A 61 -4.46 13.91 -1.02
N PHE A 62 -4.97 13.06 -1.92
CA PHE A 62 -6.42 12.90 -2.11
C PHE A 62 -7.10 12.30 -0.88
N THR A 63 -6.42 11.46 -0.09
CA THR A 63 -7.01 10.97 1.16
C THR A 63 -7.35 12.07 2.14
N GLN A 64 -6.63 13.20 2.13
CA GLN A 64 -6.84 14.28 3.10
C GLN A 64 -8.20 14.97 2.91
N VAL A 65 -8.71 15.02 1.68
CA VAL A 65 -10.03 15.63 1.39
C VAL A 65 -11.20 14.67 1.63
N ILE A 66 -10.93 13.37 1.81
CA ILE A 66 -11.95 12.38 2.12
C ILE A 66 -12.36 12.49 3.59
N ASN A 67 -13.65 12.70 3.82
CA ASN A 67 -14.27 12.70 5.14
C ASN A 67 -14.49 11.27 5.62
N LEU A 68 -13.92 10.92 6.77
CA LEU A 68 -14.02 9.58 7.36
C LEU A 68 -15.43 9.23 7.86
N ASP A 69 -16.26 10.21 8.22
CA ASP A 69 -17.60 9.93 8.77
C ASP A 69 -18.56 9.43 7.70
N SER A 70 -18.37 9.84 6.45
CA SER A 70 -19.19 9.47 5.30
C SER A 70 -18.44 8.64 4.26
N VAL A 71 -17.26 8.11 4.59
CA VAL A 71 -16.48 7.32 3.63
C VAL A 71 -17.15 5.97 3.40
N GLU A 72 -17.28 5.58 2.14
CA GLU A 72 -17.79 4.26 1.77
C GLU A 72 -16.65 3.23 1.74
N SER A 73 -16.99 1.96 2.03
CA SER A 73 -16.03 0.86 2.13
C SER A 73 -15.20 0.62 0.86
N TRP A 74 -15.72 0.95 -0.32
CA TRP A 74 -14.98 0.73 -1.58
C TRP A 74 -13.71 1.59 -1.69
N TRP A 75 -13.64 2.72 -0.98
CA TRP A 75 -12.41 3.52 -0.90
C TRP A 75 -11.26 2.75 -0.26
N PHE A 76 -11.57 1.82 0.65
CA PHE A 76 -10.61 0.91 1.26
C PHE A 76 -10.17 -0.23 0.34
N ALA A 77 -10.71 -0.32 -0.87
CA ALA A 77 -10.24 -1.25 -1.88
C ALA A 77 -9.23 -0.61 -2.85
N ILE A 78 -9.08 0.71 -2.87
CA ILE A 78 -8.16 1.38 -3.81
C ILE A 78 -6.72 1.24 -3.30
N PRO A 79 -5.76 0.74 -4.09
CA PRO A 79 -4.36 0.63 -3.65
C PRO A 79 -3.80 1.96 -3.16
N LEU A 80 -2.95 1.92 -2.14
CA LEU A 80 -2.35 3.06 -1.44
C LEU A 80 -3.35 3.88 -0.63
N VAL A 81 -4.48 4.27 -1.24
CA VAL A 81 -5.59 4.98 -0.56
C VAL A 81 -6.12 4.15 0.60
N ASN A 82 -6.29 2.85 0.40
CA ASN A 82 -6.85 1.92 1.37
C ASN A 82 -6.15 1.95 2.73
N ILE A 83 -4.82 1.84 2.72
CA ILE A 83 -4.03 1.80 3.94
C ILE A 83 -3.92 3.20 4.54
N LEU A 84 -3.83 4.25 3.73
CA LEU A 84 -3.79 5.62 4.23
C LEU A 84 -5.09 6.02 4.94
N LEU A 85 -6.25 5.62 4.41
CA LEU A 85 -7.54 5.80 5.09
C LEU A 85 -7.64 4.96 6.35
N ALA A 86 -7.23 3.69 6.30
CA ALA A 86 -7.22 2.80 7.46
C ALA A 86 -6.35 3.35 8.60
N MET A 87 -5.15 3.84 8.28
CA MET A 87 -4.27 4.48 9.27
C MET A 87 -4.93 5.70 9.91
N ARG A 88 -5.65 6.53 9.14
CA ARG A 88 -6.38 7.68 9.69
C ARG A 88 -7.51 7.25 10.63
N GLU A 89 -8.28 6.22 10.28
CA GLU A 89 -9.33 5.69 11.17
C GLU A 89 -8.74 5.11 12.46
N LEU A 90 -7.68 4.30 12.34
CA LEU A 90 -7.05 3.64 13.49
C LEU A 90 -6.33 4.62 14.42
N LEU A 91 -5.79 5.72 13.91
CA LEU A 91 -5.24 6.82 14.72
C LEU A 91 -6.31 7.53 15.56
N LEU A 92 -7.57 7.47 15.13
CA LEU A 92 -8.73 7.98 15.86
C LEU A 92 -9.42 6.91 16.72
N ASP A 93 -8.80 5.73 16.86
CA ASP A 93 -9.35 4.55 17.53
C ASP A 93 -10.68 4.05 16.95
N ARG A 94 -10.94 4.36 15.66
CA ARG A 94 -12.15 3.96 14.96
C ARG A 94 -11.92 2.66 14.22
N ILE A 95 -12.34 1.54 14.80
CA ILE A 95 -12.25 0.22 14.16
C ILE A 95 -13.60 -0.13 13.53
N ILE A 96 -13.70 0.02 12.21
CA ILE A 96 -14.83 -0.47 11.42
C ILE A 96 -14.44 -1.80 10.79
N ILE A 97 -15.08 -2.89 11.19
CA ILE A 97 -14.73 -4.26 10.75
C ILE A 97 -14.78 -4.38 9.23
N GLU A 98 -15.79 -3.78 8.59
CA GLU A 98 -15.93 -3.79 7.14
C GLU A 98 -14.72 -3.15 6.45
N HIS A 99 -14.33 -1.94 6.87
CA HIS A 99 -13.15 -1.27 6.35
C HIS A 99 -11.89 -2.09 6.59
N VAL A 100 -11.75 -2.70 7.78
CA VAL A 100 -10.62 -3.56 8.14
C VAL A 100 -10.46 -4.73 7.19
N LEU A 101 -11.55 -5.43 6.89
CA LEU A 101 -11.53 -6.55 5.94
C LEU A 101 -11.18 -6.07 4.54
N VAL A 102 -11.76 -4.96 4.08
CA VAL A 102 -11.54 -4.47 2.71
C VAL A 102 -10.10 -4.02 2.51
N TRP A 103 -9.51 -3.21 3.42
CA TRP A 103 -8.12 -2.77 3.24
C TRP A 103 -7.14 -3.93 3.39
N LEU A 104 -7.38 -4.87 4.30
CA LEU A 104 -6.49 -6.00 4.53
C LEU A 104 -6.49 -6.96 3.32
N ILE A 105 -7.67 -7.36 2.85
CA ILE A 105 -7.81 -8.27 1.71
C ILE A 105 -7.30 -7.63 0.43
N SER A 106 -7.69 -6.38 0.15
CA SER A 106 -7.25 -5.68 -1.07
C SER A 106 -5.73 -5.49 -1.10
N SER A 107 -5.11 -5.11 0.02
CA SER A 107 -3.66 -4.89 0.07
C SER A 107 -2.87 -6.18 -0.12
N VAL A 108 -3.28 -7.27 0.52
CA VAL A 108 -2.66 -8.59 0.33
C VAL A 108 -2.82 -9.04 -1.12
N PHE A 109 -4.01 -8.83 -1.70
CA PHE A 109 -4.27 -9.14 -3.10
C PHE A 109 -3.35 -8.36 -4.06
N TYR A 110 -3.22 -7.05 -3.87
CA TYR A 110 -2.35 -6.21 -4.72
C TYR A 110 -0.87 -6.54 -4.57
N ALA A 111 -0.39 -6.75 -3.34
CA ALA A 111 0.97 -7.18 -3.10
C ALA A 111 1.26 -8.53 -3.77
N GLY A 112 0.34 -9.50 -3.65
CA GLY A 112 0.43 -10.79 -4.31
C GLY A 112 0.44 -10.68 -5.84
N LEU A 113 -0.42 -9.84 -6.41
CA LEU A 113 -0.49 -9.62 -7.86
C LEU A 113 0.80 -9.00 -8.40
N ALA A 114 1.35 -8.00 -7.70
CA ALA A 114 2.60 -7.35 -8.07
C ALA A 114 3.80 -8.30 -7.95
N ALA A 115 3.89 -9.07 -6.86
CA ALA A 115 4.92 -10.10 -6.69
C ALA A 115 4.83 -11.19 -7.77
N TRP A 116 3.63 -11.64 -8.11
CA TRP A 116 3.40 -12.60 -9.20
C TRP A 116 3.84 -12.03 -10.56
N PHE A 117 3.51 -10.77 -10.84
CA PHE A 117 3.94 -10.10 -12.06
C PHE A 117 5.46 -10.02 -12.16
N ALA A 118 6.13 -9.60 -11.09
CA ALA A 118 7.58 -9.54 -11.02
C ALA A 118 8.19 -10.94 -11.26
N ALA A 119 7.70 -11.98 -10.59
CA ALA A 119 8.18 -13.36 -10.76
C ALA A 119 8.00 -13.89 -12.18
N LYS A 120 6.90 -13.53 -12.86
CA LYS A 120 6.67 -13.90 -14.27
C LYS A 120 7.66 -13.22 -15.21
N GLN A 121 8.03 -11.97 -14.93
CA GLN A 121 8.97 -11.22 -15.75
C GLN A 121 10.39 -11.80 -15.63
N PHE A 122 10.84 -12.16 -14.43
CA PHE A 122 12.12 -12.87 -14.22
C PHE A 122 12.22 -14.16 -15.05
N LYS A 123 11.19 -15.01 -15.01
CA LYS A 123 11.19 -16.28 -15.77
C LYS A 123 11.32 -16.11 -17.28
N ARG A 124 10.95 -14.96 -17.83
CA ARG A 124 11.09 -14.69 -19.27
C ARG A 124 12.52 -14.36 -19.66
N GLU A 125 13.27 -13.67 -18.81
CA GLU A 125 14.67 -13.34 -19.06
C GLU A 125 15.55 -14.59 -19.07
N ASP A 126 15.33 -15.51 -18.13
CA ASP A 126 16.05 -16.80 -18.07
C ASP A 126 15.86 -17.63 -19.34
N LEU A 127 14.63 -17.67 -19.88
CA LEU A 127 14.33 -18.42 -21.10
C LEU A 127 15.04 -17.83 -22.33
N VAL A 128 15.09 -16.51 -22.45
CA VAL A 128 15.76 -15.84 -23.58
C VAL A 128 17.27 -16.06 -23.53
N ALA A 129 17.89 -15.98 -22.34
CA ALA A 129 19.32 -16.24 -22.18
C ALA A 129 19.71 -17.69 -22.49
N SER A 130 18.82 -18.66 -22.26
CA SER A 130 19.09 -20.09 -22.55
C SER A 130 19.04 -20.47 -24.03
N LEU A 131 18.47 -19.60 -24.89
CA LEU A 131 18.30 -19.85 -26.32
C LEU A 131 19.37 -19.14 -27.18
N SER A 132 20.23 -18.30 -26.58
CA SER A 132 21.35 -17.60 -27.22
C SER A 132 22.68 -18.29 -26.96
#